data_AF-A0AA48GMF5-F1
#
_entry.id   AF-A0AA48GMF5-F1
#
_cell.length_a   1.000
_cell.length_b   1.000
_cell.length_c   1.000
_cell.angle_alpha   90.00
_cell.angle_beta   90.00
_cell.angle_gamma   90.00
#
_symmetry.space_group_name_H-M   'P 1'
#
loop_
_entity.id
_entity.type
_entity.pdbx_description
1 polymer ?
#
loop_
_entity_poly.entity_id
_entity_poly.type
_entity_poly.pdbx_seq_one_letter_code
_entity_poly.pdbx_strand_id
1 'polypeptide(L)'
;MRTHTSLVLTLLAAPALIAQAPAAPATLGQRLAAERPEIKKLNDAFDYAQAQARAEALIPAAKPAFDKSSVNNLHLSTRTYADLCQVYFLAFQAADNNGQWEKGLEYLNKALDTAKENVASGKEGLTEQRDYWKKKADAYQELMNKNADAIRLLKAKTKLEDYEEGTMAQVKGWEKEKADGEKWSQFFQYDLDLATRNVDDFQKFVDLQAKKIKDQQADIDTYKGHPGDKDKWAEAVASSKAYLDSFAEKADRIAFLHRLKVLAPDNHKVQNALDVALGRAVPEKAAPAKKKR
;
A
#
# COMPACT_ATOMS: atom_id res chain seq x y z
N MET A 1 8.60 68.98 53.44
CA MET A 1 9.10 67.71 54.01
C MET A 1 8.12 66.59 53.69
N ARG A 2 8.66 65.41 53.37
CA ARG A 2 8.00 64.12 53.12
C ARG A 2 7.46 63.87 51.69
N THR A 3 8.43 63.61 50.83
CA THR A 3 8.55 62.43 49.94
C THR A 3 7.37 61.44 49.93
N HIS A 4 6.77 61.24 48.74
CA HIS A 4 6.13 59.98 48.38
C HIS A 4 6.82 59.40 47.15
N THR A 5 7.46 58.26 47.40
CA THR A 5 8.19 57.39 46.49
C THR A 5 7.21 56.75 45.50
N SER A 6 7.35 57.03 44.21
CA SER A 6 6.66 56.28 43.15
C SER A 6 7.31 54.91 43.01
N LEU A 7 6.57 53.86 43.38
CA LEU A 7 6.94 52.47 43.14
C LEU A 7 6.72 52.18 41.64
N VAL A 8 7.82 52.01 40.89
CA VAL A 8 7.79 51.51 39.51
C VAL A 8 7.41 50.04 39.57
N LEU A 9 6.19 49.71 39.14
CA LEU A 9 5.73 48.34 38.98
C LEU A 9 6.31 47.79 37.67
N THR A 10 7.47 47.14 37.76
CA THR A 10 8.10 46.44 36.64
C THR A 10 7.23 45.23 36.26
N LEU A 11 6.40 45.37 35.23
CA LEU A 11 5.80 44.21 34.56
C LEU A 11 6.92 43.41 33.87
N LEU A 12 7.41 42.37 34.55
CA LEU A 12 8.13 41.28 33.91
C LEU A 12 7.16 40.57 32.97
N ALA A 13 7.23 40.92 31.67
CA ALA A 13 6.66 40.11 30.62
C ALA A 13 7.41 38.78 30.57
N ALA A 14 6.86 37.75 31.21
CA ALA A 14 7.30 36.38 30.98
C ALA A 14 7.04 36.06 29.49
N PRO A 15 8.05 35.64 28.71
CA PRO A 15 7.78 35.10 27.39
C PRO A 15 6.99 33.81 27.59
N ALA A 16 5.70 33.86 27.29
CA ALA A 16 4.90 32.66 27.12
C ALA A 16 5.50 31.89 25.94
N LEU A 17 6.33 30.90 26.25
CA LEU A 17 6.65 29.81 25.35
C LEU A 17 5.31 29.18 24.95
N ILE A 18 4.80 29.56 23.79
CA ILE A 18 3.74 28.81 23.13
C ILE A 18 4.37 27.46 22.80
N ALA A 19 4.18 26.49 23.69
CA ALA A 19 4.44 25.10 23.39
C ALA A 19 3.54 24.75 22.19
N GLN A 20 4.10 24.74 20.98
CA GLN A 20 3.48 24.05 19.86
C GLN A 20 3.28 22.61 20.33
N ALA A 21 2.02 22.19 20.43
CA ALA A 21 1.71 20.79 20.64
C ALA A 21 2.48 19.97 19.59
N PRO A 22 3.19 18.89 19.98
CA PRO A 22 3.93 18.09 19.02
C PRO A 22 2.99 17.68 17.89
N ALA A 23 3.42 17.88 16.65
CA ALA A 23 2.66 17.46 15.49
C ALA A 23 2.24 16.00 15.67
N ALA A 24 0.96 15.70 15.40
CA ALA A 24 0.46 14.34 15.50
C ALA A 24 1.38 13.41 14.67
N PRO A 25 1.72 12.21 15.20
CA PRO A 25 2.59 11.29 14.49
C PRO A 25 1.99 10.97 13.12
N ALA A 26 2.85 10.92 12.09
CA ALA A 26 2.43 10.67 10.73
C ALA A 26 1.65 9.35 10.62
N THR A 27 0.56 9.35 9.88
CA THR A 27 -0.25 8.15 9.64
C THR A 27 0.53 7.10 8.85
N LEU A 28 0.07 5.84 8.89
CA LEU A 28 0.71 4.78 8.12
C LEU A 28 0.74 5.09 6.62
N GLY A 29 -0.37 5.58 6.06
CA GLY A 29 -0.44 6.03 4.67
C GLY A 29 0.54 7.16 4.34
N GLN A 30 0.73 8.14 5.23
CA GLN A 30 1.72 9.21 5.04
C GLN A 30 3.15 8.66 5.03
N ARG A 31 3.49 7.77 5.97
CA ARG A 31 4.80 7.12 6.02
C ARG A 31 5.05 6.26 4.78
N LEU A 32 4.05 5.49 4.36
CA LEU A 32 4.10 4.68 3.14
C LEU A 32 4.34 5.54 1.90
N ALA A 33 3.62 6.66 1.76
CA ALA A 33 3.78 7.58 0.64
C ALA A 33 5.18 8.21 0.60
N ALA A 34 5.75 8.54 1.77
CA ALA A 34 7.09 9.10 1.88
C ALA A 34 8.20 8.08 1.57
N GLU A 35 8.07 6.85 2.03
CA GLU A 35 9.11 5.81 1.89
C GLU A 35 9.12 5.14 0.51
N ARG A 36 7.96 5.02 -0.17
CA ARG A 36 7.84 4.36 -1.47
C ARG A 36 8.83 4.85 -2.54
N PRO A 37 9.01 6.17 -2.79
CA PRO A 37 9.97 6.63 -3.79
C PRO A 37 11.42 6.30 -3.42
N GLU A 38 11.75 6.30 -2.13
CA GLU A 38 13.10 5.98 -1.67
C GLU A 38 13.42 4.49 -1.80
N ILE A 39 12.47 3.62 -1.46
CA ILE A 39 12.57 2.17 -1.70
C ILE A 39 12.69 1.89 -3.20
N LYS A 40 11.94 2.63 -4.05
CA LYS A 40 12.06 2.51 -5.50
C LYS A 40 13.48 2.87 -5.97
N LYS A 41 14.04 4.00 -5.51
CA LYS A 41 15.42 4.40 -5.85
C LYS A 41 16.44 3.32 -5.49
N LEU A 42 16.31 2.71 -4.31
CA LEU A 42 17.20 1.62 -3.88
C LEU A 42 17.05 0.38 -4.78
N ASN A 43 15.82 0.00 -5.14
CA ASN A 43 15.56 -1.08 -6.09
C ASN A 43 16.14 -0.79 -7.48
N ASP A 44 15.97 0.43 -7.99
CA ASP A 44 16.53 0.85 -9.28
C ASP A 44 18.07 0.84 -9.26
N ALA A 45 18.67 1.08 -8.10
CA ALA A 45 20.11 1.02 -7.85
C ALA A 45 20.62 -0.40 -7.48
N PHE A 46 19.74 -1.40 -7.48
CA PHE A 46 20.04 -2.78 -7.09
C PHE A 46 20.52 -2.95 -5.63
N ASP A 47 20.24 -1.99 -4.75
CA ASP A 47 20.46 -2.11 -3.31
C ASP A 47 19.24 -2.75 -2.64
N TYR A 48 19.01 -4.01 -3.00
CA TYR A 48 17.81 -4.74 -2.58
C TYR A 48 17.78 -5.04 -1.08
N ALA A 49 18.94 -5.22 -0.45
CA ALA A 49 19.03 -5.44 0.99
C ALA A 49 18.56 -4.19 1.76
N GLN A 50 19.01 -3.00 1.37
CA GLN A 50 18.57 -1.76 2.02
C GLN A 50 17.12 -1.41 1.66
N ALA A 51 16.70 -1.66 0.42
CA ALA A 51 15.30 -1.50 0.01
C ALA A 51 14.35 -2.36 0.89
N GLN A 52 14.71 -3.62 1.10
CA GLN A 52 13.96 -4.54 1.95
C GLN A 52 13.94 -4.07 3.40
N ALA A 53 15.08 -3.68 3.97
CA ALA A 53 15.13 -3.19 5.35
C ALA A 53 14.22 -1.97 5.58
N ARG A 54 14.17 -1.02 4.62
CA ARG A 54 13.27 0.13 4.71
C ARG A 54 11.80 -0.25 4.58
N ALA A 55 11.47 -1.16 3.66
CA ALA A 55 10.10 -1.65 3.53
C ALA A 55 9.63 -2.37 4.81
N GLU A 56 10.50 -3.16 5.44
CA GLU A 56 10.21 -3.85 6.70
C GLU A 56 10.05 -2.87 7.88
N ALA A 57 10.81 -1.77 7.91
CA ALA A 57 10.68 -0.74 8.94
C ALA A 57 9.33 0.01 8.91
N LEU A 58 8.56 -0.09 7.82
CA LEU A 58 7.20 0.43 7.76
C LEU A 58 6.19 -0.47 8.48
N ILE A 59 6.50 -1.76 8.65
CA ILE A 59 5.60 -2.72 9.28
C ILE A 59 5.41 -2.32 10.75
N PRO A 60 4.19 -2.02 11.19
CA PRO A 60 3.92 -1.72 12.60
C PRO A 60 4.33 -2.90 13.50
N ALA A 61 4.96 -2.61 14.64
CA ALA A 61 5.33 -3.62 15.63
C ALA A 61 4.11 -4.39 16.17
N ALA A 62 2.95 -3.72 16.24
CA ALA A 62 1.67 -4.34 16.52
C ALA A 62 0.67 -3.96 15.42
N LYS A 63 -0.12 -4.93 14.98
CA LYS A 63 -1.21 -4.70 14.03
C LYS A 63 -2.19 -3.68 14.64
N PRO A 64 -2.58 -2.61 13.93
CA PRO A 64 -3.59 -1.67 14.40
C PRO A 64 -4.91 -2.37 14.72
N ALA A 65 -5.61 -1.93 15.77
CA ALA A 65 -6.93 -2.45 16.09
C ALA A 65 -7.98 -1.92 15.10
N PHE A 66 -8.97 -2.75 14.78
CA PHE A 66 -10.12 -2.34 13.98
C PHE A 66 -11.21 -1.76 14.90
N ASP A 67 -11.47 -0.46 14.81
CA ASP A 67 -12.45 0.24 15.65
C ASP A 67 -13.74 0.52 14.89
N LYS A 68 -14.85 -0.02 15.42
CA LYS A 68 -16.21 0.14 14.87
C LYS A 68 -17.09 1.09 15.69
N SER A 69 -16.54 1.76 16.71
CA SER A 69 -17.30 2.56 17.69
C SER A 69 -18.00 3.78 17.09
N SER A 70 -17.57 4.25 15.92
CA SER A 70 -18.24 5.32 15.17
C SER A 70 -18.03 5.15 13.67
N VAL A 71 -18.86 5.82 12.86
CA VAL A 71 -18.72 5.84 11.39
C VAL A 71 -17.34 6.34 10.96
N ASN A 72 -16.81 7.35 11.68
CA ASN A 72 -15.48 7.88 11.40
C ASN A 72 -14.38 6.86 11.73
N ASN A 73 -14.48 6.18 12.86
CA ASN A 73 -13.49 5.17 13.26
C ASN A 73 -13.54 3.93 12.37
N LEU A 74 -14.74 3.53 11.93
CA LEU A 74 -14.95 2.47 10.95
C LEU A 74 -14.20 2.78 9.65
N HIS A 75 -14.43 3.98 9.09
CA HIS A 75 -13.74 4.43 7.87
C HIS A 75 -12.21 4.46 8.06
N LEU A 76 -11.73 5.09 9.13
CA LEU A 76 -10.30 5.20 9.42
C LEU A 76 -9.65 3.83 9.61
N SER A 77 -10.34 2.88 10.24
CA SER A 77 -9.86 1.51 10.41
C SER A 77 -9.76 0.77 9.07
N THR A 78 -10.79 0.88 8.22
CA THR A 78 -10.76 0.29 6.87
C THR A 78 -9.60 0.84 6.03
N ARG A 79 -9.34 2.15 6.11
CA ARG A 79 -8.19 2.77 5.42
C ARG A 79 -6.85 2.36 6.00
N THR A 80 -6.74 2.31 7.33
CA THR A 80 -5.51 1.86 8.00
C THR A 80 -5.17 0.42 7.63
N TYR A 81 -6.16 -0.47 7.54
CA TYR A 81 -5.96 -1.85 7.10
C TYR A 81 -5.58 -1.93 5.61
N ALA A 82 -6.17 -1.09 4.75
CA ALA A 82 -5.76 -1.01 3.35
C ALA A 82 -4.30 -0.53 3.20
N ASP A 83 -3.89 0.48 3.98
CA ASP A 83 -2.49 0.94 4.02
C ASP A 83 -1.55 -0.17 4.53
N LEU A 84 -1.97 -0.94 5.54
CA LEU A 84 -1.18 -2.06 6.06
C LEU A 84 -1.00 -3.18 5.03
N CYS A 85 -2.04 -3.52 4.27
CA CYS A 85 -1.91 -4.42 3.12
C CYS A 85 -0.85 -3.93 2.12
N GLN A 86 -0.84 -2.63 1.81
CA GLN A 86 0.12 -2.04 0.89
C GLN A 86 1.55 -2.01 1.45
N VAL A 87 1.72 -1.86 2.75
CA VAL A 87 3.03 -1.98 3.43
C VAL A 87 3.55 -3.41 3.29
N TYR A 88 2.73 -4.42 3.56
CA TYR A 88 3.13 -5.81 3.35
C TYR A 88 3.44 -6.12 1.88
N PHE A 89 2.64 -5.59 0.94
CA PHE A 89 2.92 -5.76 -0.47
C PHE A 89 4.24 -5.13 -0.90
N LEU A 90 4.57 -3.94 -0.38
CA LEU A 90 5.87 -3.28 -0.62
C LEU A 90 7.04 -4.09 -0.04
N ALA A 91 6.86 -4.67 1.15
CA ALA A 91 7.84 -5.57 1.76
C ALA A 91 8.02 -6.86 0.93
N PHE A 92 6.93 -7.42 0.39
CA PHE A 92 6.99 -8.52 -0.57
C PHE A 92 7.83 -8.16 -1.80
N GLN A 93 7.56 -7.02 -2.45
CA GLN A 93 8.28 -6.62 -3.66
C GLN A 93 9.78 -6.47 -3.40
N ALA A 94 10.15 -5.85 -2.27
CA ALA A 94 11.55 -5.69 -1.90
C ALA A 94 12.22 -7.03 -1.54
N ALA A 95 11.52 -7.92 -0.83
CA ALA A 95 12.01 -9.26 -0.53
C ALA A 95 12.17 -10.13 -1.79
N ASP A 96 11.25 -10.06 -2.75
CA ASP A 96 11.34 -10.80 -4.01
C ASP A 96 12.55 -10.36 -4.83
N ASN A 97 12.79 -9.04 -4.93
CA ASN A 97 13.99 -8.48 -5.55
C ASN A 97 15.28 -8.94 -4.86
N ASN A 98 15.27 -9.03 -3.52
CA ASN A 98 16.41 -9.52 -2.76
C ASN A 98 16.53 -11.06 -2.73
N GLY A 99 15.73 -11.78 -3.54
CA GLY A 99 15.78 -13.24 -3.64
C GLY A 99 15.18 -14.00 -2.45
N GLN A 100 14.59 -13.30 -1.49
CA GLN A 100 13.99 -13.83 -0.27
C GLN A 100 12.54 -14.28 -0.53
N TRP A 101 12.35 -15.19 -1.49
CA TRP A 101 11.03 -15.52 -2.03
C TRP A 101 10.06 -16.08 -0.98
N GLU A 102 10.53 -16.92 -0.06
CA GLU A 102 9.73 -17.46 1.05
C GLU A 102 9.27 -16.35 1.99
N LYS A 103 10.16 -15.42 2.35
CA LYS A 103 9.81 -14.24 3.15
C LYS A 103 8.83 -13.33 2.40
N GLY A 104 9.00 -13.19 1.08
CA GLY A 104 8.05 -12.50 0.22
C GLY A 104 6.65 -13.13 0.27
N LEU A 105 6.57 -14.47 0.23
CA LEU A 105 5.31 -15.19 0.38
C LEU A 105 4.68 -14.99 1.78
N GLU A 106 5.49 -14.96 2.85
CA GLU A 106 5.00 -14.61 4.18
C GLU A 106 4.36 -13.22 4.23
N TYR A 107 4.97 -12.22 3.57
CA TYR A 107 4.39 -10.88 3.48
C TYR A 107 3.10 -10.85 2.67
N LEU A 108 3.03 -11.58 1.55
CA LEU A 108 1.78 -11.69 0.78
C LEU A 108 0.66 -12.34 1.59
N ASN A 109 0.95 -13.39 2.36
CA ASN A 109 -0.03 -14.01 3.25
C ASN A 109 -0.51 -13.02 4.31
N LYS A 110 0.39 -12.25 4.93
CA LYS A 110 0.01 -11.18 5.88
C LYS A 110 -0.86 -10.11 5.22
N ALA A 111 -0.57 -9.72 3.98
CA ALA A 111 -1.40 -8.78 3.22
C ALA A 111 -2.81 -9.35 2.97
N LEU A 112 -2.89 -10.61 2.55
CA LEU A 112 -4.15 -11.32 2.30
C LEU A 112 -4.97 -11.49 3.58
N ASP A 113 -4.36 -11.91 4.67
CA ASP A 113 -5.04 -12.09 5.97
C ASP A 113 -5.57 -10.75 6.49
N THR A 114 -4.77 -9.68 6.35
CA THR A 114 -5.20 -8.31 6.69
C THR A 114 -6.38 -7.86 5.81
N ALA A 115 -6.37 -8.18 4.52
CA ALA A 115 -7.48 -7.85 3.61
C ALA A 115 -8.76 -8.61 3.98
N LYS A 116 -8.65 -9.92 4.28
CA LYS A 116 -9.77 -10.75 4.74
C LYS A 116 -10.36 -10.22 6.04
N GLU A 117 -9.51 -9.83 6.99
CA GLU A 117 -9.95 -9.25 8.26
C GLU A 117 -10.60 -7.88 8.09
N ASN A 118 -10.10 -7.04 7.15
CA ASN A 118 -10.71 -5.76 6.82
C ASN A 118 -12.15 -5.96 6.31
N VAL A 119 -12.34 -6.91 5.38
CA VAL A 119 -13.68 -7.28 4.88
C VAL A 119 -14.56 -7.80 6.03
N ALA A 120 -14.07 -8.79 6.78
CA ALA A 120 -14.83 -9.40 7.88
C ALA A 120 -15.24 -8.38 8.95
N SER A 121 -14.38 -7.41 9.22
CA SER A 121 -14.62 -6.39 10.24
C SER A 121 -15.48 -5.23 9.72
N GLY A 122 -15.25 -4.76 8.50
CA GLY A 122 -15.88 -3.55 7.97
C GLY A 122 -17.19 -3.78 7.22
N LYS A 123 -17.43 -4.96 6.64
CA LYS A 123 -18.49 -5.20 5.65
C LYS A 123 -19.88 -4.80 6.13
N GLU A 124 -20.27 -5.22 7.33
CA GLU A 124 -21.60 -4.96 7.89
C GLU A 124 -21.81 -3.45 8.08
N GLY A 125 -20.96 -2.79 8.87
CA GLY A 125 -21.07 -1.36 9.13
C GLY A 125 -20.97 -0.49 7.88
N LEU A 126 -20.08 -0.82 6.93
CA LEU A 126 -19.98 -0.08 5.66
C LEU A 126 -21.23 -0.26 4.81
N THR A 127 -21.82 -1.47 4.79
CA THR A 127 -23.07 -1.75 4.09
C THR A 127 -24.23 -0.95 4.69
N GLU A 128 -24.37 -0.95 6.01
CA GLU A 128 -25.40 -0.18 6.70
C GLU A 128 -25.30 1.31 6.40
N GLN A 129 -24.08 1.88 6.41
CA GLN A 129 -23.89 3.30 6.08
C GLN A 129 -24.20 3.59 4.61
N ARG A 130 -23.73 2.75 3.69
CA ARG A 130 -24.02 2.85 2.25
C ARG A 130 -25.54 2.84 1.99
N ASP A 131 -26.26 1.95 2.64
CA ASP A 131 -27.71 1.79 2.50
C ASP A 131 -28.49 2.93 3.16
N TYR A 132 -28.04 3.40 4.33
CA TYR A 132 -28.61 4.57 5.01
C TYR A 132 -28.57 5.81 4.11
N TRP A 133 -27.39 6.13 3.57
CA TRP A 133 -27.21 7.31 2.72
C TRP A 133 -27.93 7.18 1.38
N LYS A 134 -27.97 5.97 0.82
CA LYS A 134 -28.76 5.67 -0.39
C LYS A 134 -30.24 5.93 -0.16
N LYS A 135 -30.80 5.39 0.92
CA LYS A 135 -32.21 5.59 1.28
C LYS A 135 -32.54 7.07 1.50
N LYS A 136 -31.62 7.83 2.13
CA LYS A 136 -31.77 9.28 2.29
C LYS A 136 -31.85 9.99 0.95
N ALA A 137 -30.93 9.69 0.03
CA ALA A 137 -30.94 10.27 -1.32
C ALA A 137 -32.23 9.94 -2.09
N ASP A 138 -32.63 8.67 -2.06
CA ASP A 138 -33.84 8.18 -2.74
C ASP A 138 -35.10 8.89 -2.19
N ALA A 139 -35.18 9.13 -0.88
CA ALA A 139 -36.29 9.86 -0.26
C ALA A 139 -36.38 11.33 -0.71
N TYR A 140 -35.25 12.05 -0.81
CA TYR A 140 -35.26 13.43 -1.33
C TYR A 140 -35.56 13.48 -2.83
N GLN A 141 -35.09 12.49 -3.60
CA GLN A 141 -35.48 12.37 -5.01
C GLN A 141 -36.99 12.14 -5.14
N GLU A 142 -37.59 11.29 -4.30
CA GLU A 142 -39.03 11.06 -4.31
C GLU A 142 -39.82 12.33 -3.95
N LEU A 143 -39.37 13.10 -2.95
CA LEU A 143 -39.98 14.39 -2.61
C LEU A 143 -39.92 15.37 -3.78
N MET A 144 -38.78 15.47 -4.47
CA MET A 144 -38.65 16.32 -5.65
C MET A 144 -39.54 15.84 -6.81
N ASN A 145 -39.67 14.53 -7.02
CA ASN A 145 -40.55 13.96 -8.04
C ASN A 145 -42.02 14.26 -7.75
N LYS A 146 -42.46 14.12 -6.50
CA LYS A 146 -43.83 14.45 -6.07
C LYS A 146 -44.19 15.93 -6.28
N ASN A 147 -43.18 16.80 -6.27
CA ASN A 147 -43.35 18.25 -6.41
C ASN A 147 -42.82 18.77 -7.77
N ALA A 148 -42.58 17.90 -8.75
CA ALA A 148 -41.84 18.24 -9.96
C ALA A 148 -42.43 19.42 -10.74
N ASP A 149 -43.75 19.47 -10.89
CA ASP A 149 -44.42 20.56 -11.60
C ASP A 149 -44.34 21.88 -10.84
N ALA A 150 -44.56 21.87 -9.53
CA ALA A 150 -44.44 23.06 -8.70
C ALA A 150 -43.00 23.60 -8.71
N ILE A 151 -42.01 22.70 -8.58
CA ILE A 151 -40.59 23.04 -8.68
C ILE A 151 -40.27 23.65 -10.05
N ARG A 152 -40.79 23.06 -11.14
CA ARG A 152 -40.57 23.56 -12.50
C ARG A 152 -41.16 24.96 -12.69
N LEU A 153 -42.38 25.20 -12.20
CA LEU A 153 -43.03 26.51 -12.28
C LEU A 153 -42.27 27.57 -11.46
N LEU A 154 -41.83 27.22 -10.24
CA LEU A 154 -41.03 28.11 -9.40
C LEU A 154 -39.69 28.47 -10.06
N LYS A 155 -38.98 27.48 -10.60
CA LYS A 155 -37.69 27.70 -11.29
C LYS A 155 -37.81 28.53 -12.58
N ALA A 156 -38.99 28.59 -13.19
CA ALA A 156 -39.23 29.34 -14.42
C ALA A 156 -39.55 30.84 -14.18
N LYS A 157 -39.84 31.24 -12.94
CA LYS A 157 -40.15 32.63 -12.60
C LYS A 157 -38.88 33.49 -12.57
N THR A 158 -38.94 34.69 -13.15
CA THR A 158 -37.87 35.68 -13.11
C THR A 158 -37.82 36.47 -11.80
N LYS A 159 -38.93 36.51 -11.05
CA LYS A 159 -39.05 37.08 -9.72
C LYS A 159 -39.98 36.20 -8.88
N LEU A 160 -39.54 35.83 -7.69
CA LEU A 160 -40.31 35.06 -6.71
C LEU A 160 -40.97 36.01 -5.73
N GLU A 161 -42.14 35.63 -5.21
CA GLU A 161 -42.73 36.26 -4.02
C GLU A 161 -42.06 35.72 -2.75
N ASP A 162 -42.14 36.44 -1.63
CA ASP A 162 -41.42 36.09 -0.39
C ASP A 162 -41.69 34.65 0.09
N TYR A 163 -42.92 34.15 -0.03
CA TYR A 163 -43.25 32.76 0.33
C TYR A 163 -42.69 31.72 -0.68
N GLU A 164 -42.50 32.14 -1.93
CA GLU A 164 -41.93 31.31 -3.01
C GLU A 164 -40.41 31.23 -2.88
N GLU A 165 -39.75 32.27 -2.37
CA GLU A 165 -38.34 32.23 -2.00
C GLU A 165 -38.08 31.19 -0.91
N GLY A 166 -38.93 31.14 0.12
CA GLY A 166 -38.87 30.11 1.17
C GLY A 166 -39.03 28.69 0.60
N THR A 167 -39.99 28.51 -0.32
CA THR A 167 -40.20 27.22 -0.99
C THR A 167 -39.00 26.84 -1.87
N MET A 168 -38.44 27.78 -2.63
CA MET A 168 -37.27 27.53 -3.47
C MET A 168 -36.02 27.23 -2.63
N ALA A 169 -35.87 27.85 -1.46
CA ALA A 169 -34.80 27.51 -0.50
C ALA A 169 -34.94 26.08 0.01
N GLN A 170 -36.15 25.62 0.30
CA GLN A 170 -36.43 24.23 0.69
C GLN A 170 -36.07 23.24 -0.43
N VAL A 171 -36.43 23.55 -1.68
CA VAL A 171 -36.06 22.74 -2.85
C VAL A 171 -34.55 22.62 -3.01
N LYS A 172 -33.81 23.73 -2.88
CA LYS A 172 -32.33 23.70 -2.88
C LYS A 172 -31.78 22.85 -1.73
N GLY A 173 -32.44 22.89 -0.56
CA GLY A 173 -32.13 22.01 0.56
C GLY A 173 -32.28 20.53 0.21
N TRP A 174 -33.38 20.15 -0.45
CA TRP A 174 -33.60 18.77 -0.92
C TRP A 174 -32.57 18.33 -1.96
N GLU A 175 -32.25 19.19 -2.92
CA GLU A 175 -31.22 18.92 -3.94
C GLU A 175 -29.86 18.66 -3.28
N LYS A 176 -29.49 19.47 -2.29
CA LYS A 176 -28.26 19.30 -1.52
C LYS A 176 -28.26 17.98 -0.74
N GLU A 177 -29.31 17.70 0.02
CA GLU A 177 -29.38 16.47 0.83
C GLU A 177 -29.39 15.20 -0.03
N LYS A 178 -30.01 15.25 -1.22
CA LYS A 178 -29.90 14.18 -2.21
C LYS A 178 -28.44 13.99 -2.63
N ALA A 179 -27.78 15.06 -3.06
CA ALA A 179 -26.41 15.01 -3.55
C ALA A 179 -25.44 14.51 -2.47
N ASP A 180 -25.60 14.96 -1.23
CA ASP A 180 -24.82 14.48 -0.09
C ASP A 180 -25.08 12.99 0.18
N GLY A 181 -26.34 12.54 0.11
CA GLY A 181 -26.68 11.12 0.24
C GLY A 181 -26.06 10.24 -0.85
N GLU A 182 -26.08 10.67 -2.11
CA GLU A 182 -25.42 9.96 -3.20
C GLU A 182 -23.91 9.88 -2.99
N LYS A 183 -23.29 11.01 -2.65
CA LYS A 183 -21.84 11.10 -2.37
C LYS A 183 -21.42 10.15 -1.26
N TRP A 184 -22.11 10.17 -0.11
CA TRP A 184 -21.75 9.32 1.03
C TRP A 184 -22.05 7.85 0.77
N SER A 185 -23.14 7.53 0.07
CA SER A 185 -23.41 6.15 -0.34
C SER A 185 -22.30 5.59 -1.22
N GLN A 186 -21.87 6.36 -2.23
CA GLN A 186 -20.75 5.99 -3.11
C GLN A 186 -19.42 5.89 -2.35
N PHE A 187 -19.19 6.76 -1.37
CA PHE A 187 -17.99 6.73 -0.54
C PHE A 187 -17.86 5.42 0.25
N PHE A 188 -18.93 4.98 0.93
CA PHE A 188 -18.90 3.70 1.67
C PHE A 188 -18.90 2.49 0.74
N GLN A 189 -19.53 2.60 -0.44
CA GLN A 189 -19.41 1.58 -1.48
C GLN A 189 -17.95 1.41 -1.92
N TYR A 190 -17.24 2.51 -2.17
CA TYR A 190 -15.84 2.48 -2.56
C TYR A 190 -14.97 1.78 -1.51
N ASP A 191 -15.17 2.08 -0.22
CA ASP A 191 -14.42 1.43 0.86
C ASP A 191 -14.67 -0.09 0.90
N LEU A 192 -15.92 -0.51 0.70
CA LEU A 192 -16.30 -1.93 0.63
C LEU A 192 -15.65 -2.63 -0.57
N ASP A 193 -15.73 -2.01 -1.75
CA ASP A 193 -15.16 -2.52 -3.00
C ASP A 193 -13.64 -2.64 -2.90
N LEU A 194 -12.98 -1.63 -2.32
CA LEU A 194 -11.53 -1.65 -2.10
C LEU A 194 -11.13 -2.80 -1.16
N ALA A 195 -11.83 -2.95 -0.03
CA ALA A 195 -11.54 -4.02 0.92
C ALA A 195 -11.70 -5.40 0.29
N THR A 196 -12.76 -5.60 -0.51
CA THR A 196 -13.03 -6.89 -1.18
C THR A 196 -12.03 -7.16 -2.30
N ARG A 197 -11.75 -6.18 -3.16
CA ARG A 197 -10.78 -6.31 -4.26
C ARG A 197 -9.39 -6.71 -3.76
N ASN A 198 -8.96 -6.14 -2.63
CA ASN A 198 -7.67 -6.48 -2.04
C ASN A 198 -7.54 -7.98 -1.74
N VAL A 199 -8.62 -8.66 -1.30
CA VAL A 199 -8.60 -10.11 -1.05
C VAL A 199 -8.28 -10.86 -2.35
N ASP A 200 -9.00 -10.56 -3.42
CA ASP A 200 -8.83 -11.23 -4.71
C ASP A 200 -7.44 -10.97 -5.30
N ASP A 201 -6.97 -9.72 -5.23
CA ASP A 201 -5.68 -9.35 -5.79
C ASP A 201 -4.52 -9.98 -5.01
N PHE A 202 -4.54 -9.95 -3.67
CA PHE A 202 -3.50 -10.60 -2.88
C PHE A 202 -3.53 -12.12 -2.98
N GLN A 203 -4.70 -12.75 -3.13
CA GLN A 203 -4.78 -14.20 -3.37
C GLN A 203 -4.05 -14.58 -4.65
N LYS A 204 -4.25 -13.84 -5.75
CA LYS A 204 -3.53 -14.07 -7.01
C LYS A 204 -2.01 -13.99 -6.82
N PHE A 205 -1.53 -12.99 -6.07
CA PHE A 205 -0.10 -12.86 -5.80
C PHE A 205 0.45 -14.00 -4.94
N VAL A 206 -0.30 -14.43 -3.90
CA VAL A 206 0.05 -15.59 -3.07
C VAL A 206 0.21 -16.84 -3.94
N ASP A 207 -0.78 -17.11 -4.81
CA ASP A 207 -0.79 -18.29 -5.67
C ASP A 207 0.38 -18.28 -6.66
N LEU A 208 0.65 -17.12 -7.28
CA LEU A 208 1.76 -16.95 -8.20
C LEU A 208 3.11 -17.14 -7.51
N GLN A 209 3.31 -16.55 -6.34
CA GLN A 209 4.57 -16.67 -5.61
C GLN A 209 4.79 -18.08 -5.07
N ALA A 210 3.74 -18.72 -4.53
CA ALA A 210 3.81 -20.10 -4.08
C ALA A 210 4.14 -21.05 -5.23
N LYS A 211 3.52 -20.84 -6.41
CA LYS A 211 3.84 -21.61 -7.62
C LYS A 211 5.30 -21.40 -8.03
N LYS A 212 5.78 -20.16 -8.08
CA LYS A 212 7.17 -19.82 -8.42
C LYS A 212 8.20 -20.54 -7.54
N ILE A 213 7.95 -20.57 -6.22
CA ILE A 213 8.80 -21.30 -5.26
C ILE A 213 8.72 -22.82 -5.50
N LYS A 214 7.52 -23.36 -5.69
CA LYS A 214 7.31 -24.79 -5.94
C LYS A 214 7.98 -25.26 -7.24
N ASP A 215 7.83 -24.52 -8.32
CA ASP A 215 8.44 -24.84 -9.62
C ASP A 215 9.97 -24.87 -9.50
N GLN A 216 10.57 -23.88 -8.83
CA GLN A 216 12.02 -23.87 -8.59
C GLN A 216 12.47 -25.06 -7.74
N GLN A 217 11.71 -25.43 -6.71
CA GLN A 217 12.05 -26.60 -5.90
C GLN A 217 11.96 -27.89 -6.74
N ALA A 218 10.99 -28.00 -7.65
CA ALA A 218 10.90 -29.14 -8.57
C ALA A 218 12.09 -29.18 -9.56
N ASP A 219 12.53 -28.03 -10.07
CA ASP A 219 13.72 -27.94 -10.92
C ASP A 219 14.99 -28.38 -10.17
N ILE A 220 15.12 -28.03 -8.90
CA ILE A 220 16.21 -28.46 -8.02
C ILE A 220 16.13 -29.98 -7.77
N ASP A 221 14.96 -30.48 -7.42
CA ASP A 221 14.74 -31.90 -7.09
C ASP A 221 14.99 -32.81 -8.30
N THR A 222 14.77 -32.31 -9.51
CA THR A 222 14.97 -33.07 -10.76
C THR A 222 16.29 -32.75 -11.46
N TYR A 223 17.17 -31.97 -10.83
CA TYR A 223 18.42 -31.54 -11.45
C TYR A 223 19.35 -32.72 -11.80
N LYS A 224 19.64 -32.87 -13.09
CA LYS A 224 20.39 -34.03 -13.61
C LYS A 224 21.81 -34.07 -13.05
N GLY A 225 22.18 -35.20 -12.47
CA GLY A 225 23.51 -35.47 -11.92
C GLY A 225 23.65 -35.12 -10.43
N HIS A 226 22.82 -34.20 -9.92
CA HIS A 226 22.79 -33.81 -8.50
C HIS A 226 21.36 -33.49 -8.03
N PRO A 227 20.41 -34.46 -8.02
CA PRO A 227 19.02 -34.22 -7.61
C PRO A 227 18.93 -33.69 -6.18
N GLY A 228 18.20 -32.59 -5.97
CA GLY A 228 17.99 -31.98 -4.65
C GLY A 228 19.15 -31.11 -4.15
N ASP A 229 20.28 -31.07 -4.86
CA ASP A 229 21.45 -30.29 -4.47
C ASP A 229 21.30 -28.83 -4.96
N LYS A 230 20.87 -27.96 -4.03
CA LYS A 230 20.65 -26.53 -4.28
C LYS A 230 21.91 -25.82 -4.74
N ASP A 231 23.06 -26.15 -4.15
CA ASP A 231 24.34 -25.52 -4.48
C ASP A 231 24.76 -25.87 -5.90
N LYS A 232 24.67 -27.16 -6.28
CA LYS A 232 25.03 -27.61 -7.63
C LYS A 232 24.08 -27.10 -8.70
N TRP A 233 22.78 -27.03 -8.39
CA TRP A 233 21.81 -26.44 -9.29
C TRP A 233 22.09 -24.94 -9.50
N ALA A 234 22.25 -24.17 -8.42
CA ALA A 234 22.52 -22.75 -8.49
C ALA A 234 23.84 -22.44 -9.20
N GLU A 235 24.89 -23.24 -8.96
CA GLU A 235 26.18 -23.16 -9.65
C GLU A 235 26.01 -23.30 -11.17
N ALA A 236 25.23 -24.30 -11.60
CA ALA A 236 25.03 -24.60 -13.02
C ALA A 236 24.20 -23.51 -13.71
N VAL A 237 23.16 -23.01 -13.05
CA VAL A 237 22.33 -21.91 -13.54
C VAL A 237 23.16 -20.63 -13.68
N ALA A 238 23.93 -20.25 -12.65
CA ALA A 238 24.79 -19.07 -12.67
C ALA A 238 25.93 -19.17 -13.72
N SER A 239 26.39 -20.39 -14.02
CA SER A 239 27.40 -20.63 -15.06
C SER A 239 26.83 -20.64 -16.48
N SER A 240 25.50 -20.71 -16.63
CA SER A 240 24.83 -20.77 -17.94
C SER A 240 24.56 -19.38 -18.49
N LYS A 241 25.45 -18.91 -19.38
CA LYS A 241 25.27 -17.64 -20.08
C LYS A 241 23.92 -17.58 -20.82
N ALA A 242 23.53 -18.66 -21.50
CA ALA A 242 22.27 -18.72 -22.23
C ALA A 242 21.05 -18.56 -21.30
N TYR A 243 21.12 -19.13 -20.08
CA TYR A 243 20.05 -18.97 -19.10
C TYR A 243 20.00 -17.54 -18.57
N LEU A 244 21.15 -16.97 -18.19
CA LEU A 244 21.21 -15.59 -17.67
C LEU A 244 20.87 -14.52 -18.73
N ASP A 245 21.13 -14.80 -20.01
CA ASP A 245 20.75 -13.91 -21.11
C ASP A 245 19.29 -14.07 -21.55
N SER A 246 18.58 -15.09 -21.07
CA SER A 246 17.14 -15.23 -21.32
C SER A 246 16.31 -14.17 -20.57
N PHE A 247 16.89 -13.55 -19.54
CA PHE A 247 16.30 -12.40 -18.86
C PHE A 247 16.48 -11.14 -19.73
N ALA A 248 15.37 -10.65 -20.29
CA ALA A 248 15.36 -9.44 -21.12
C ALA A 248 15.85 -8.23 -20.33
N GLU A 249 15.33 -8.04 -19.12
CA GLU A 249 15.67 -6.90 -18.27
C GLU A 249 16.85 -7.20 -17.35
N LYS A 250 17.73 -6.20 -17.20
CA LYS A 250 18.87 -6.29 -16.27
C LYS A 250 18.40 -6.49 -14.83
N ALA A 251 17.32 -5.81 -14.43
CA ALA A 251 16.78 -5.89 -13.08
C ALA A 251 16.33 -7.32 -12.73
N ASP A 252 15.56 -7.96 -13.60
CA ASP A 252 15.07 -9.33 -13.40
C ASP A 252 16.21 -10.34 -13.24
N ARG A 253 17.26 -10.18 -14.05
CA ARG A 253 18.47 -11.00 -13.96
C ARG A 253 19.18 -10.83 -12.61
N ILE A 254 19.34 -9.60 -12.15
CA ILE A 254 20.01 -9.32 -10.86
C ILE A 254 19.16 -9.86 -9.71
N ALA A 255 17.84 -9.61 -9.71
CA ALA A 255 16.93 -10.17 -8.70
C ALA A 255 17.00 -11.70 -8.66
N PHE A 256 17.06 -12.36 -9.82
CA PHE A 256 17.22 -13.81 -9.88
C PHE A 256 18.60 -14.27 -9.38
N LEU A 257 19.68 -13.54 -9.66
CA LEU A 257 21.01 -13.84 -9.09
C LEU A 257 21.04 -13.66 -7.57
N HIS A 258 20.31 -12.68 -7.02
CA HIS A 258 20.06 -12.58 -5.58
C HIS A 258 19.32 -13.82 -5.05
N ARG A 259 18.33 -14.35 -5.78
CA ARG A 259 17.67 -15.62 -5.41
C ARG A 259 18.67 -16.79 -5.38
N LEU A 260 19.53 -16.92 -6.38
CA LEU A 260 20.56 -17.97 -6.38
C LEU A 260 21.49 -17.83 -5.18
N LYS A 261 21.84 -16.60 -4.79
CA LYS A 261 22.65 -16.34 -3.59
C LYS A 261 21.95 -16.73 -2.30
N VAL A 262 20.62 -16.59 -2.21
CA VAL A 262 19.85 -17.09 -1.05
C VAL A 262 19.89 -18.62 -0.98
N LEU A 263 19.83 -19.30 -2.13
CA LEU A 263 19.85 -20.77 -2.20
C LEU A 263 21.25 -21.36 -1.96
N ALA A 264 22.29 -20.66 -2.39
CA ALA A 264 23.67 -21.11 -2.39
C ALA A 264 24.62 -19.99 -1.93
N PRO A 265 24.56 -19.58 -0.64
CA PRO A 265 25.20 -18.36 -0.14
C PRO A 265 26.73 -18.36 -0.25
N ASP A 266 27.35 -19.54 -0.14
CA ASP A 266 28.80 -19.70 -0.17
C ASP A 266 29.34 -20.01 -1.58
N ASN A 267 28.47 -20.01 -2.60
CA ASN A 267 28.87 -20.38 -3.95
C ASN A 267 29.55 -19.22 -4.69
N HIS A 268 30.87 -19.33 -4.88
CA HIS A 268 31.68 -18.30 -5.54
C HIS A 268 31.24 -17.98 -6.98
N LYS A 269 30.70 -18.94 -7.73
CA LYS A 269 30.26 -18.68 -9.12
C LYS A 269 28.98 -17.85 -9.15
N VAL A 270 28.06 -18.10 -8.22
CA VAL A 270 26.85 -17.29 -8.03
C VAL A 270 27.24 -15.87 -7.66
N GLN A 271 28.14 -15.70 -6.68
CA GLN A 271 28.63 -14.38 -6.27
C GLN A 271 29.33 -13.65 -7.43
N ASN A 272 30.19 -14.32 -8.18
CA ASN A 272 30.87 -13.73 -9.34
C ASN A 272 29.88 -13.31 -10.44
N ALA A 273 28.89 -14.15 -10.76
CA ALA A 273 27.86 -13.80 -11.74
C ALA A 273 27.06 -12.57 -11.31
N LEU A 274 26.73 -12.45 -10.02
CA LEU A 274 26.08 -11.28 -9.45
C LEU A 274 26.97 -10.03 -9.53
N ASP A 275 28.25 -10.13 -9.17
CA ASP A 275 29.19 -9.00 -9.23
C ASP A 275 29.42 -8.53 -10.66
N VAL A 276 29.48 -9.45 -11.64
CA VAL A 276 29.55 -9.11 -13.06
C VAL A 276 28.27 -8.39 -13.52
N ALA A 277 27.09 -8.88 -13.15
CA ALA A 277 25.81 -8.25 -13.49
C ALA A 277 25.68 -6.84 -12.89
N LEU A 278 26.24 -6.64 -11.69
CA LEU A 278 26.31 -5.34 -11.01
C LEU A 278 27.42 -4.43 -11.54
N GLY A 279 28.29 -4.91 -12.43
CA GLY A 279 29.43 -4.16 -12.97
C GLY A 279 30.59 -3.98 -11.98
N ARG A 280 30.63 -4.80 -10.92
CA ARG A 280 31.67 -4.81 -9.88
C ARG A 280 32.85 -5.73 -10.23
N ALA A 281 32.66 -6.64 -11.19
CA ALA A 281 33.68 -7.57 -11.67
C ALA A 281 33.65 -7.69 -13.21
N VAL A 282 34.76 -8.19 -13.78
CA VAL A 282 34.87 -8.50 -15.22
C VAL A 282 34.55 -9.98 -15.43
N PRO A 283 33.82 -10.37 -16.49
CA PRO A 283 33.55 -11.78 -16.78
C PRO A 283 34.84 -12.60 -16.86
N GLU A 284 34.87 -13.78 -16.23
CA GLU A 284 36.00 -14.70 -16.40
C GLU A 284 36.15 -15.08 -17.88
N LYS A 285 37.38 -15.01 -18.39
CA LYS A 285 37.69 -15.48 -19.75
C LYS A 285 37.45 -16.99 -19.81
N ALA A 286 36.63 -17.42 -20.77
CA ALA A 286 36.45 -18.84 -21.06
C ALA A 286 37.82 -19.48 -21.31
N ALA A 287 38.15 -20.53 -20.54
CA ALA A 287 39.40 -21.26 -20.72
C ALA A 287 39.48 -21.77 -22.17
N PRO A 288 40.64 -21.66 -22.84
CA PRO A 288 40.78 -22.11 -24.21
C PRO A 288 40.43 -23.59 -24.29
N ALA A 289 39.59 -23.95 -25.26
CA ALA A 289 39.15 -25.32 -25.46
C ALA A 289 40.37 -26.25 -25.52
N LYS A 290 40.44 -27.21 -24.59
CA LYS A 290 41.49 -28.24 -24.63
C LYS A 290 41.40 -28.93 -25.99
N LYS A 291 42.40 -28.74 -26.84
CA LYS A 291 42.55 -29.50 -28.09
C LYS A 291 42.53 -30.97 -27.71
N LYS A 292 41.51 -31.71 -28.18
CA LYS A 292 41.50 -33.18 -28.12
C LYS A 292 42.78 -33.67 -28.80
N ARG A 293 43.65 -34.33 -28.04
CA ARG A 293 44.73 -35.15 -28.56
C ARG A 293 44.17 -36.52 -28.90
#